data_AF-A0A8D2MWX7-F1
#
_entry.id   AF-A0A8D2MWX7-F1
#
_cell.length_a   1.000
_cell.length_b   1.000
_cell.length_c   1.000
_cell.angle_alpha   90.00
_cell.angle_beta   90.00
_cell.angle_gamma   90.00
#
_symmetry.space_group_name_H-M   'P 1'
#
loop_
_entity.id
_entity.type
_entity.pdbx_description
1 polymer ?
#
loop_
_entity_poly.entity_id
_entity_poly.type
_entity_poly.pdbx_seq_one_letter_code
_entity_poly.pdbx_strand_id
1 'polypeptide(L)'
;MSECVTQIYENTFFQGGDLTTVFTPSANYCQIVCTYHPTCLLFTYLPATWTTDVAKRFSCYLKDSDTEMLPKVDMEGAISGHSLKQCNEISACSPDVHVGLDMEGNIFDISMADSYQECQKRCTNDNRCHFFTYASENFHNASFCKKCLLKHTSVGTPTNIKALDGVVSGFSLKPCQLSELDCQMDIFEDQVFSGINVTSFFTPDISVCQTMCTYFPKCLFFTFFTRKWQIESQRNLCLLKTSTSGIPEELISQENAVSGFGLLNCRKSFPACNSRTYMQMDFLGDELTVTYAKGHRACQQVCTDMIRCQFFSYFLLRDSCNEEGKCECHLRMSLNGSPVKIVHGPGSISGYSLRLCKKKHSASTIRIVGGTDSSPGEWPWLVSLHAKLSRQRHLCGGSIISSQWILTAAHCNPNIWRIYAGILRQSEINEDTPFFKVEEIIVHSQYKYAHIGHDIALMKLTEPMNFTDLQLPICLPSKEDTNIFYTDCWVIGWGYRKEKGRLRRAPVLQARGGVVSGGHHQLGRRLRPPQAAWSLHQGC
;
A
#
# COMPACT_ATOMS: atom_id res chain seq x y z
N MET A 1 14.22 7.47 -19.23
CA MET A 1 13.80 7.40 -17.82
C MET A 1 13.51 8.82 -17.37
N SER A 2 12.32 9.10 -16.88
CA SER A 2 12.05 10.32 -16.14
C SER A 2 12.55 10.15 -14.71
N GLU A 3 13.40 11.06 -14.22
CA GLU A 3 13.99 10.98 -12.88
C GLU A 3 12.99 11.40 -11.79
N CYS A 4 13.12 10.81 -10.60
CA CYS A 4 12.36 11.22 -9.42
C CYS A 4 12.86 12.59 -8.95
N VAL A 5 12.08 13.65 -9.20
CA VAL A 5 12.40 15.01 -8.74
C VAL A 5 11.78 15.26 -7.36
N THR A 6 12.59 15.12 -6.31
CA THR A 6 12.23 15.52 -4.94
C THR A 6 12.51 16.98 -4.64
N GLN A 7 13.12 17.72 -5.58
CA GLN A 7 13.52 19.11 -5.39
C GLN A 7 12.30 20.02 -5.15
N ILE A 8 12.40 20.79 -4.05
CA ILE A 8 11.53 21.92 -3.75
C ILE A 8 12.22 23.20 -4.23
N TYR A 9 11.45 24.10 -4.82
CA TYR A 9 11.90 25.41 -5.30
C TYR A 9 11.29 26.50 -4.42
N GLU A 10 12.12 27.11 -3.58
CA GLU A 10 11.74 28.29 -2.80
C GLU A 10 11.68 29.54 -3.68
N ASN A 11 10.92 30.54 -3.25
CA ASN A 11 10.68 31.81 -3.94
C ASN A 11 10.29 31.65 -5.42
N THR A 12 9.59 30.57 -5.77
CA THR A 12 9.31 30.16 -7.15
C THR A 12 7.82 29.85 -7.33
N PHE A 13 7.21 30.42 -8.38
CA PHE A 13 5.86 30.11 -8.83
C PHE A 13 5.89 29.44 -10.21
N PHE A 14 5.13 28.35 -10.41
CA PHE A 14 4.94 27.74 -11.72
C PHE A 14 3.76 28.42 -12.44
N GLN A 15 4.03 29.09 -13.56
CA GLN A 15 3.01 29.84 -14.28
C GLN A 15 2.12 28.92 -15.14
N GLY A 16 0.80 29.04 -14.96
CA GLY A 16 -0.19 28.25 -15.69
C GLY A 16 -0.30 26.79 -15.24
N GLY A 17 -0.90 25.97 -16.10
CA GLY A 17 -1.11 24.53 -15.88
C GLY A 17 -2.14 24.17 -14.81
N ASP A 18 -2.86 25.15 -14.25
CA ASP A 18 -3.75 24.98 -13.10
C ASP A 18 -4.92 24.03 -13.34
N LEU A 19 -4.96 22.94 -12.56
CA LEU A 19 -6.03 21.95 -12.52
C LEU A 19 -7.12 22.35 -11.52
N THR A 20 -6.70 22.64 -10.28
CA THR A 20 -7.56 22.98 -9.16
C THR A 20 -6.75 23.58 -8.01
N THR A 21 -7.40 24.29 -7.10
CA THR A 21 -6.80 24.85 -5.89
C THR A 21 -7.40 24.20 -4.66
N VAL A 22 -6.56 23.77 -3.73
CA VAL A 22 -6.93 23.24 -2.41
C VAL A 22 -6.18 23.98 -1.31
N PHE A 23 -6.56 23.82 -0.04
CA PHE A 23 -5.84 24.42 1.08
C PHE A 23 -5.04 23.35 1.84
N THR A 24 -3.78 23.65 2.15
CA THR A 24 -2.88 22.71 2.83
C THR A 24 -2.01 23.46 3.85
N PRO A 25 -1.72 22.89 5.03
CA PRO A 25 -0.96 23.61 6.06
C PRO A 25 0.53 23.78 5.73
N SER A 26 1.06 23.03 4.77
CA SER A 26 2.47 23.07 4.36
C SER A 26 2.67 22.68 2.89
N ALA A 27 3.81 23.07 2.32
CA ALA A 27 4.23 22.63 1.00
C ALA A 27 4.40 21.10 0.91
N ASN A 28 4.89 20.45 1.98
CA ASN A 28 5.02 18.99 2.04
C ASN A 28 3.65 18.31 1.89
N TYR A 29 2.61 18.82 2.57
CA TYR A 29 1.26 18.27 2.41
C TYR A 29 0.68 18.59 1.02
N CYS A 30 0.98 19.75 0.44
CA CYS A 30 0.65 20.06 -0.96
C CYS A 30 1.29 19.06 -1.94
N GLN A 31 2.55 18.66 -1.72
CA GLN A 31 3.22 17.62 -2.50
C GLN A 31 2.54 16.25 -2.36
N ILE A 32 2.10 15.86 -1.16
CA ILE A 32 1.32 14.62 -0.95
C ILE A 32 0.02 14.69 -1.76
N VAL A 33 -0.75 15.78 -1.65
CA VAL A 33 -2.01 15.94 -2.38
C VAL A 33 -1.79 15.90 -3.90
N CYS A 34 -0.77 16.60 -4.43
CA CYS A 34 -0.42 16.50 -5.84
C CYS A 34 0.00 15.08 -6.25
N THR A 35 0.73 14.37 -5.40
CA THR A 35 1.18 12.99 -5.68
C THR A 35 -0.01 12.05 -5.86
N TYR A 36 -1.02 12.12 -4.99
CA TYR A 36 -2.22 11.27 -5.07
C TYR A 36 -3.30 11.78 -6.04
N HIS A 37 -3.30 13.06 -6.44
CA HIS A 37 -4.19 13.58 -7.47
C HIS A 37 -3.88 12.94 -8.85
N PRO A 38 -4.87 12.43 -9.61
CA PRO A 38 -4.63 11.56 -10.78
C PRO A 38 -3.82 12.20 -11.91
N THR A 39 -3.97 13.51 -12.12
CA THR A 39 -3.30 14.27 -13.21
C THR A 39 -2.23 15.25 -12.72
N CYS A 40 -2.07 15.49 -11.42
CA CYS A 40 -1.13 16.53 -10.95
C CYS A 40 0.32 16.05 -11.09
N LEU A 41 1.14 16.83 -11.78
CA LEU A 41 2.59 16.61 -11.93
C LEU A 41 3.41 17.62 -11.13
N LEU A 42 2.88 18.82 -10.97
CA LEU A 42 3.56 20.00 -10.44
C LEU A 42 2.63 20.70 -9.44
N PHE A 43 3.19 21.39 -8.46
CA PHE A 43 2.40 22.22 -7.57
C PHE A 43 3.10 23.55 -7.25
N THR A 44 2.30 24.54 -6.86
CA THR A 44 2.78 25.75 -6.18
C THR A 44 1.97 25.96 -4.91
N TYR A 45 2.67 26.21 -3.81
CA TYR A 45 2.12 26.45 -2.48
C TYR A 45 2.42 27.88 -2.03
N LEU A 46 1.42 28.56 -1.47
CA LEU A 46 1.52 29.94 -0.97
C LEU A 46 1.33 29.95 0.55
N PRO A 47 2.38 30.24 1.35
CA PRO A 47 2.30 30.24 2.81
C PRO A 47 1.51 31.44 3.36
N ALA A 48 1.23 31.42 4.66
CA ALA A 48 0.49 32.48 5.37
C ALA A 48 1.08 33.90 5.19
N THR A 49 2.40 33.98 5.07
CA THR A 49 3.17 35.23 4.95
C THR A 49 3.13 35.85 3.55
N TRP A 50 2.70 35.10 2.53
CA TRP A 50 2.83 35.48 1.12
C TRP A 50 1.95 36.68 0.71
N THR A 51 0.78 36.86 1.35
CA THR A 51 -0.20 37.85 0.88
C THR A 51 -1.04 38.50 1.98
N THR A 52 -1.45 39.73 1.71
CA THR A 52 -2.47 40.47 2.46
C THR A 52 -3.88 39.95 2.19
N ASP A 53 -4.12 39.27 1.06
CA ASP A 53 -5.37 38.60 0.73
C ASP A 53 -5.50 37.29 1.52
N VAL A 54 -6.12 37.38 2.70
CA VAL A 54 -6.26 36.27 3.65
C VAL A 54 -6.92 35.03 3.02
N ALA A 55 -7.75 35.19 1.98
CA ALA A 55 -8.43 34.08 1.30
C ALA A 55 -7.51 33.24 0.37
N LYS A 56 -6.30 33.73 0.06
CA LYS A 56 -5.29 33.04 -0.78
C LYS A 56 -4.11 32.47 0.03
N ARG A 57 -4.17 32.56 1.36
CA ARG A 57 -3.17 31.95 2.24
C ARG A 57 -3.36 30.44 2.28
N PHE A 58 -2.26 29.70 2.42
CA PHE A 58 -2.24 28.23 2.45
C PHE A 58 -2.75 27.56 1.16
N SER A 59 -2.93 28.32 0.07
CA SER A 59 -3.40 27.80 -1.20
C SER A 59 -2.32 26.93 -1.86
N CYS A 60 -2.76 25.74 -2.28
CA CYS A 60 -2.00 24.72 -2.99
C CYS A 60 -2.62 24.55 -4.38
N TYR A 61 -1.91 25.07 -5.39
CA TYR A 61 -2.28 25.01 -6.79
C TYR A 61 -1.75 23.71 -7.39
N LEU A 62 -2.64 22.80 -7.74
CA LEU A 62 -2.30 21.54 -8.40
C LEU A 62 -2.23 21.76 -9.91
N LYS A 63 -1.16 21.30 -10.57
CA LYS A 63 -0.86 21.64 -11.97
C LYS A 63 -0.45 20.41 -12.81
N ASP A 64 -0.78 20.45 -14.10
CA ASP A 64 -0.30 19.53 -15.15
C ASP A 64 0.44 20.30 -16.25
N SER A 65 1.23 19.59 -17.06
CA SER A 65 1.88 20.11 -18.25
C SER A 65 2.19 18.98 -19.23
N ASP A 66 1.87 19.19 -20.51
CA ASP A 66 2.22 18.25 -21.58
C ASP A 66 3.74 18.01 -21.71
N THR A 67 4.55 18.96 -21.22
CA THR A 67 6.03 18.91 -21.28
C THR A 67 6.67 18.50 -19.94
N GLU A 68 5.86 18.08 -18.95
CA GLU A 68 6.28 17.74 -17.57
C GLU A 68 6.91 18.92 -16.78
N MET A 69 7.07 20.09 -17.38
CA MET A 69 7.62 21.31 -16.80
C MET A 69 6.70 22.51 -17.05
N LEU A 70 6.81 23.55 -16.21
CA LEU A 70 6.13 24.84 -16.40
C LEU A 70 7.13 26.00 -16.26
N PRO A 71 6.84 27.17 -16.87
CA PRO A 71 7.66 28.37 -16.68
C PRO A 71 7.79 28.71 -15.19
N LYS A 72 9.04 28.93 -14.76
CA LYS A 72 9.37 29.35 -13.40
C LYS A 72 9.39 30.88 -13.36
N VAL A 73 8.67 31.46 -12.41
CA VAL A 73 8.65 32.91 -12.16
C VAL A 73 9.10 33.14 -10.72
N ASP A 74 10.05 34.04 -10.52
CA ASP A 74 10.50 34.43 -9.18
C ASP A 74 9.35 35.10 -8.44
N MET A 75 9.00 34.56 -7.27
CA MET A 75 7.90 35.03 -6.43
C MET A 75 8.25 34.75 -4.98
N GLU A 76 8.71 35.78 -4.27
CA GLU A 76 9.13 35.70 -2.87
C GLU A 76 8.06 35.03 -1.99
N GLY A 77 8.49 34.07 -1.17
CA GLY A 77 7.63 33.26 -0.31
C GLY A 77 6.86 32.12 -0.98
N ALA A 78 6.73 32.08 -2.32
CA ALA A 78 6.07 30.95 -3.00
C ALA A 78 6.98 29.69 -3.00
N ILE A 79 6.40 28.52 -2.76
CA ILE A 79 7.13 27.24 -2.73
C ILE A 79 6.55 26.30 -3.79
N SER A 80 7.34 25.93 -4.79
CA SER A 80 6.90 25.03 -5.86
C SER A 80 7.63 23.69 -5.84
N GLY A 81 7.06 22.65 -6.42
CA GLY A 81 7.67 21.32 -6.47
C GLY A 81 6.98 20.33 -7.39
N HIS A 82 7.57 19.15 -7.55
CA HIS A 82 7.03 18.06 -8.36
C HIS A 82 6.25 17.05 -7.52
N SER A 83 5.32 16.34 -8.14
CA SER A 83 4.66 15.18 -7.58
C SER A 83 5.65 14.01 -7.44
N LEU A 84 5.50 13.17 -6.42
CA LEU A 84 6.39 12.02 -6.17
C LEU A 84 6.01 10.79 -7.01
N LYS A 85 5.23 10.94 -8.09
CA LYS A 85 4.76 9.82 -8.96
C LYS A 85 5.87 9.04 -9.67
N GLN A 86 7.10 9.55 -9.73
CA GLN A 86 8.28 8.83 -10.25
C GLN A 86 9.14 8.17 -9.16
N CYS A 87 8.81 8.40 -7.89
CA CYS A 87 9.65 8.09 -6.74
C CYS A 87 9.27 6.75 -6.10
N ASN A 88 10.26 6.10 -5.47
CA ASN A 88 10.09 4.75 -4.92
C ASN A 88 9.32 4.74 -3.58
N GLU A 89 9.36 5.86 -2.85
CA GLU A 89 8.71 6.02 -1.55
C GLU A 89 7.59 7.06 -1.65
N ILE A 90 6.36 6.55 -1.71
CA ILE A 90 5.14 7.36 -1.69
C ILE A 90 4.34 6.94 -0.44
N SER A 91 3.83 7.93 0.29
CA SER A 91 2.99 7.76 1.47
C SER A 91 1.96 8.88 1.58
N ALA A 92 0.73 8.56 1.98
CA ALA A 92 -0.31 9.52 2.33
C ALA A 92 -0.34 9.84 3.83
N CYS A 93 0.55 9.23 4.62
CA CYS A 93 0.66 9.51 6.05
C CYS A 93 1.26 10.90 6.29
N SER A 94 0.56 11.72 7.09
CA SER A 94 1.06 13.01 7.59
C SER A 94 0.84 13.03 9.11
N PRO A 95 1.87 12.73 9.91
CA PRO A 95 1.78 12.76 11.37
C PRO A 95 1.83 14.17 11.94
N ASP A 96 2.22 15.15 11.13
CA ASP A 96 2.43 16.54 11.51
C ASP A 96 1.18 17.18 12.13
N VAL A 97 1.40 18.02 13.12
CA VAL A 97 0.39 18.88 13.73
C VAL A 97 0.81 20.34 13.61
N HIS A 98 -0.18 21.22 13.46
CA HIS A 98 0.01 22.62 13.12
C HIS A 98 -0.55 23.50 14.23
N VAL A 99 0.36 24.01 15.07
CA VAL A 99 0.05 24.93 16.15
C VAL A 99 -0.28 26.30 15.56
N GLY A 100 -1.30 26.96 16.10
CA GLY A 100 -1.71 28.30 15.65
C GLY A 100 -2.49 28.32 14.33
N LEU A 101 -2.89 27.16 13.80
CA LEU A 101 -3.73 27.06 12.61
C LEU A 101 -5.09 26.42 12.94
N ASP A 102 -6.17 26.98 12.38
CA ASP A 102 -7.50 26.37 12.30
C ASP A 102 -7.77 25.93 10.86
N MET A 103 -8.06 24.63 10.68
CA MET A 103 -8.46 24.04 9.41
C MET A 103 -9.99 24.02 9.28
N GLU A 104 -10.55 24.83 8.37
CA GLU A 104 -12.01 24.89 8.19
C GLU A 104 -12.56 23.67 7.43
N GLY A 105 -13.75 23.21 7.82
CA GLY A 105 -14.44 22.05 7.24
C GLY A 105 -15.76 21.79 7.96
N ASN A 106 -16.52 20.79 7.52
CA ASN A 106 -17.79 20.45 8.16
C ASN A 106 -17.50 19.78 9.51
N ILE A 107 -17.84 20.46 10.60
CA ILE A 107 -17.73 19.93 11.96
C ILE A 107 -18.93 19.01 12.20
N PHE A 108 -18.67 17.76 12.59
CA PHE A 108 -19.72 16.77 12.86
C PHE A 108 -19.68 16.17 14.28
N ASP A 109 -18.56 16.35 15.00
CA ASP A 109 -18.43 16.06 16.42
C ASP A 109 -17.68 17.19 17.13
N ILE A 110 -18.14 17.54 18.33
CA ILE A 110 -17.49 18.49 19.24
C ILE A 110 -17.50 17.88 20.64
N SER A 111 -16.35 17.34 21.05
CA SER A 111 -16.19 16.57 22.28
C SER A 111 -15.02 17.12 23.11
N MET A 112 -14.95 16.84 24.42
CA MET A 112 -13.79 17.27 25.23
C MET A 112 -12.62 16.30 25.02
N ALA A 113 -11.39 16.81 25.06
CA ALA A 113 -10.17 16.02 25.03
C ALA A 113 -9.11 16.66 25.94
N ASP A 114 -8.35 15.84 26.67
CA ASP A 114 -7.31 16.34 27.57
C ASP A 114 -6.06 16.82 26.81
N SER A 115 -5.92 16.45 25.53
CA SER A 115 -4.79 16.84 24.69
C SER A 115 -5.12 16.80 23.18
N TYR A 116 -4.27 17.44 22.37
CA TYR A 116 -4.40 17.33 20.91
C TYR A 116 -4.10 15.91 20.41
N GLN A 117 -3.24 15.15 21.11
CA GLN A 117 -2.93 13.75 20.77
C GLN A 117 -4.17 12.85 20.95
N GLU A 118 -4.94 13.06 22.01
CA GLU A 118 -6.20 12.35 22.21
C GLU A 118 -7.22 12.74 21.12
N CYS A 119 -7.30 14.02 20.76
CA CYS A 119 -8.14 14.49 19.66
C CYS A 119 -7.74 13.88 18.30
N GLN A 120 -6.43 13.80 18.01
CA GLN A 120 -5.90 13.16 16.81
C GLN A 120 -6.20 11.65 16.79
N LYS A 121 -6.07 10.98 17.94
CA LYS A 121 -6.47 9.57 18.09
C LYS A 121 -7.96 9.38 17.82
N ARG A 122 -8.82 10.25 18.37
CA ARG A 122 -10.27 10.23 18.14
C ARG A 122 -10.63 10.45 16.66
N CYS A 123 -9.98 11.39 15.98
CA CYS A 123 -10.11 11.57 14.53
C CYS A 123 -9.60 10.36 13.73
N THR A 124 -8.53 9.73 14.18
CA THR A 124 -7.99 8.53 13.54
C THR A 124 -8.97 7.35 13.64
N ASN A 125 -9.70 7.26 14.76
CA ASN A 125 -10.67 6.22 15.10
C ASN A 125 -12.14 6.58 14.81
N ASP A 126 -12.45 7.63 14.03
CA ASP A 126 -13.80 7.89 13.49
C ASP A 126 -13.74 7.78 11.96
N ASN A 127 -14.65 7.00 11.36
CA ASN A 127 -14.64 6.70 9.92
C ASN A 127 -14.85 7.92 9.00
N ARG A 128 -15.48 9.00 9.46
CA ARG A 128 -15.75 10.23 8.70
C ARG A 128 -14.67 11.30 8.87
N CYS A 129 -13.91 11.28 9.98
CA CYS A 129 -12.93 12.33 10.25
C CYS A 129 -11.76 12.33 9.25
N HIS A 130 -11.54 13.47 8.60
CA HIS A 130 -10.39 13.73 7.73
C HIS A 130 -9.27 14.44 8.51
N PHE A 131 -9.64 15.46 9.28
CA PHE A 131 -8.77 16.29 10.09
C PHE A 131 -9.52 16.83 11.30
N PHE A 132 -8.79 17.33 12.28
CA PHE A 132 -9.35 17.85 13.53
C PHE A 132 -8.83 19.26 13.83
N THR A 133 -9.45 19.90 14.82
CA THR A 133 -8.87 21.07 15.48
C THR A 133 -9.13 20.97 16.97
N TYR A 134 -8.06 21.12 17.75
CA TYR A 134 -8.07 21.09 19.21
C TYR A 134 -7.85 22.50 19.74
N ALA A 135 -8.77 22.99 20.57
CA ALA A 135 -8.60 24.24 21.30
C ALA A 135 -7.96 23.98 22.67
N SER A 136 -6.86 24.65 22.94
CA SER A 136 -6.06 24.47 24.16
C SER A 136 -6.80 24.90 25.44
N GLU A 137 -6.22 24.58 26.60
CA GLU A 137 -6.78 24.97 27.90
C GLU A 137 -6.88 26.50 28.06
N ASN A 138 -5.93 27.24 27.46
CA ASN A 138 -5.83 28.70 27.53
C ASN A 138 -6.48 29.39 26.31
N PHE A 139 -7.37 28.71 25.59
CA PHE A 139 -8.07 29.30 24.45
C PHE A 139 -8.97 30.47 24.89
N HIS A 140 -8.98 31.55 24.11
CA HIS A 140 -9.61 32.83 24.50
C HIS A 140 -11.12 32.74 24.77
N ASN A 141 -11.80 31.72 24.22
CA ASN A 141 -13.20 31.43 24.49
C ASN A 141 -13.32 30.21 25.43
N ALA A 142 -13.68 30.47 26.68
CA ALA A 142 -13.82 29.46 27.74
C ALA A 142 -14.77 28.30 27.38
N SER A 143 -15.78 28.51 26.53
CA SER A 143 -16.69 27.44 26.09
C SER A 143 -16.04 26.43 25.13
N PHE A 144 -14.90 26.81 24.51
CA PHE A 144 -14.13 25.99 23.59
C PHE A 144 -12.83 25.43 24.18
N CYS A 145 -12.43 25.82 25.40
CA CYS A 145 -11.27 25.22 26.06
C CYS A 145 -11.39 23.69 26.12
N LYS A 146 -10.28 23.00 25.80
CA LYS A 146 -10.20 21.52 25.71
C LYS A 146 -11.17 20.87 24.71
N LYS A 147 -11.78 21.61 23.77
CA LYS A 147 -12.64 21.02 22.74
C LYS A 147 -11.82 20.44 21.60
N CYS A 148 -12.14 19.21 21.25
CA CYS A 148 -11.78 18.52 20.02
C CYS A 148 -12.93 18.67 19.02
N LEU A 149 -12.63 19.22 17.85
CA LEU A 149 -13.59 19.39 16.75
C LEU A 149 -13.17 18.46 15.61
N LEU A 150 -13.99 17.44 15.32
CA LEU A 150 -13.74 16.51 14.22
C LEU A 150 -14.40 17.03 12.94
N LYS A 151 -13.64 17.03 11.83
CA LYS A 151 -14.02 17.72 10.59
C LYS A 151 -13.85 16.82 9.36
N HIS A 152 -14.71 17.03 8.37
CA HIS A 152 -14.61 16.39 7.05
C HIS A 152 -15.01 17.35 5.91
N THR A 153 -14.61 17.02 4.68
CA THR A 153 -14.90 17.79 3.46
C THR A 153 -15.23 16.86 2.29
N SER A 154 -15.45 17.39 1.09
CA SER A 154 -15.63 16.58 -0.13
C SER A 154 -14.32 15.99 -0.66
N VAL A 155 -13.19 16.64 -0.39
CA VAL A 155 -11.88 16.41 -1.04
C VAL A 155 -10.77 15.96 -0.08
N GLY A 156 -11.06 15.76 1.21
CA GLY A 156 -10.06 15.37 2.21
C GLY A 156 -9.29 16.54 2.82
N THR A 157 -8.98 17.57 2.03
CA THR A 157 -8.34 18.81 2.48
C THR A 157 -9.33 19.79 3.13
N PRO A 158 -8.84 20.73 3.99
CA PRO A 158 -9.65 21.84 4.50
C PRO A 158 -10.24 22.71 3.40
N THR A 159 -11.41 23.31 3.67
CA THR A 159 -12.03 24.30 2.76
C THR A 159 -11.34 25.66 2.80
N ASN A 160 -10.59 25.93 3.87
CA ASN A 160 -9.79 27.12 4.11
C ASN A 160 -8.87 26.84 5.33
N ILE A 161 -7.83 27.64 5.54
CA ILE A 161 -6.96 27.56 6.72
C ILE A 161 -6.70 28.97 7.25
N LYS A 162 -6.89 29.19 8.55
CA LYS A 162 -6.71 30.48 9.22
C LYS A 162 -5.64 30.39 10.29
N ALA A 163 -4.88 31.46 10.48
CA ALA A 163 -4.06 31.62 11.68
C ALA A 163 -4.98 31.96 12.87
N LEU A 164 -4.86 31.21 13.96
CA LEU A 164 -5.67 31.35 15.17
C LEU A 164 -4.85 30.89 16.38
N ASP A 165 -4.56 31.80 17.30
CA ASP A 165 -3.77 31.47 18.49
C ASP A 165 -4.53 30.57 19.47
N GLY A 166 -3.80 29.66 20.11
CA GLY A 166 -4.34 28.75 21.12
C GLY A 166 -5.07 27.51 20.57
N VAL A 167 -4.98 27.22 19.27
CA VAL A 167 -5.44 25.95 18.67
C VAL A 167 -4.30 25.12 18.07
N VAL A 168 -4.58 23.83 17.84
CA VAL A 168 -3.73 22.89 17.09
C VAL A 168 -4.61 22.09 16.12
N SER A 169 -4.33 22.14 14.82
CA SER A 169 -4.95 21.27 13.82
C SER A 169 -4.03 20.13 13.39
N GLY A 170 -4.60 19.06 12.85
CA GLY A 170 -3.83 17.96 12.26
C GLY A 170 -4.73 16.99 11.49
N PHE A 171 -4.11 16.09 10.74
CA PHE A 171 -4.84 15.09 9.95
C PHE A 171 -5.08 13.78 10.72
N SER A 172 -6.07 13.03 10.25
CA SER A 172 -6.33 11.65 10.65
C SER A 172 -5.18 10.72 10.25
N LEU A 173 -4.72 9.87 11.17
CA LEU A 173 -3.58 8.97 10.97
C LEU A 173 -3.96 7.59 10.39
N LYS A 174 -5.16 7.48 9.79
CA LYS A 174 -5.60 6.28 9.05
C LYS A 174 -4.57 5.86 7.98
N PRO A 175 -4.04 6.77 7.11
CA PRO A 175 -3.03 6.38 6.12
C PRO A 175 -1.68 5.97 6.73
N CYS A 176 -1.45 6.30 8.00
CA CYS A 176 -0.30 5.86 8.79
C CYS A 176 -0.48 4.46 9.41
N GLN A 177 -1.62 3.78 9.16
CA GLN A 177 -1.96 2.47 9.73
C GLN A 177 -2.09 2.47 11.27
N LEU A 178 -2.49 3.62 11.86
CA LEU A 178 -2.62 3.80 13.32
C LEU A 178 -4.05 3.70 13.86
N SER A 179 -5.05 3.49 12.99
CA SER A 179 -6.44 3.27 13.38
C SER A 179 -6.60 2.03 14.26
N GLU A 180 -7.49 2.13 15.26
CA GLU A 180 -7.96 1.04 16.12
C GLU A 180 -9.39 0.57 15.74
N LEU A 181 -10.00 1.15 14.70
CA LEU A 181 -11.29 0.67 14.18
C LEU A 181 -11.15 -0.69 13.50
N ASP A 182 -12.15 -1.55 13.68
CA ASP A 182 -12.24 -2.84 13.01
C ASP A 182 -12.20 -2.69 11.48
N CYS A 183 -11.28 -3.41 10.86
CA CYS A 183 -11.07 -3.44 9.42
C CYS A 183 -12.11 -4.36 8.75
N GLN A 184 -13.20 -3.79 8.25
CA GLN A 184 -14.21 -4.54 7.49
C GLN A 184 -13.66 -4.91 6.09
N MET A 185 -13.07 -6.10 5.99
CA MET A 185 -12.57 -6.65 4.71
C MET A 185 -13.63 -7.43 3.92
N ASP A 186 -14.82 -7.61 4.49
CA ASP A 186 -15.87 -8.44 3.91
C ASP A 186 -16.38 -7.90 2.56
N ILE A 187 -16.60 -8.83 1.63
CA ILE A 187 -17.12 -8.59 0.30
C ILE A 187 -18.45 -9.33 0.17
N PHE A 188 -19.48 -8.59 -0.25
CA PHE A 188 -20.87 -9.03 -0.25
C PHE A 188 -21.27 -9.28 -1.70
N GLU A 189 -21.19 -10.54 -2.13
CA GLU A 189 -21.61 -10.98 -3.46
C GLU A 189 -23.13 -10.95 -3.61
N ASP A 190 -23.61 -10.56 -4.79
CA ASP A 190 -25.02 -10.35 -5.12
C ASP A 190 -25.76 -9.42 -4.14
N GLN A 191 -25.06 -8.38 -3.65
CA GLN A 191 -25.59 -7.36 -2.75
C GLN A 191 -25.26 -5.93 -3.22
N VAL A 192 -26.24 -5.04 -3.05
CA VAL A 192 -26.11 -3.58 -3.20
C VAL A 192 -26.29 -2.92 -1.83
N PHE A 193 -25.31 -2.13 -1.41
CA PHE A 193 -25.47 -1.23 -0.26
C PHE A 193 -26.28 0.01 -0.65
N SER A 194 -27.28 0.39 0.15
CA SER A 194 -27.90 1.72 0.04
C SER A 194 -27.02 2.81 0.68
N GLY A 195 -27.39 4.08 0.46
CA GLY A 195 -26.66 5.26 0.92
C GLY A 195 -26.41 6.28 -0.19
N ILE A 196 -25.62 7.30 0.13
CA ILE A 196 -25.37 8.46 -0.73
C ILE A 196 -24.23 8.14 -1.70
N ASN A 197 -24.54 8.11 -3.00
CA ASN A 197 -23.53 8.04 -4.06
C ASN A 197 -22.68 9.33 -4.05
N VAL A 198 -21.37 9.19 -3.91
CA VAL A 198 -20.40 10.30 -3.88
C VAL A 198 -19.82 10.55 -5.26
N THR A 199 -19.44 9.49 -5.97
CA THR A 199 -18.88 9.51 -7.33
C THR A 199 -18.90 8.10 -7.93
N SER A 200 -18.49 7.97 -9.20
CA SER A 200 -18.41 6.67 -9.88
C SER A 200 -17.21 6.58 -10.84
N PHE A 201 -16.72 5.35 -11.01
CA PHE A 201 -15.56 5.02 -11.85
C PHE A 201 -15.84 3.74 -12.64
N PHE A 202 -15.30 3.58 -13.86
CA PHE A 202 -15.27 2.25 -14.50
C PHE A 202 -14.01 1.50 -14.08
N THR A 203 -14.19 0.36 -13.41
CA THR A 203 -13.10 -0.45 -12.88
C THR A 203 -13.18 -1.89 -13.41
N PRO A 204 -12.06 -2.56 -13.70
CA PRO A 204 -12.09 -3.88 -14.30
C PRO A 204 -12.55 -4.98 -13.34
N ASP A 205 -12.30 -4.81 -12.03
CA ASP A 205 -12.67 -5.75 -10.98
C ASP A 205 -13.00 -5.04 -9.65
N ILE A 206 -13.45 -5.85 -8.68
CA ILE A 206 -13.82 -5.44 -7.31
C ILE A 206 -12.61 -4.90 -6.53
N SER A 207 -11.40 -5.44 -6.76
CA SER A 207 -10.19 -5.04 -6.04
C SER A 207 -9.75 -3.62 -6.41
N VAL A 208 -9.91 -3.24 -7.69
CA VAL A 208 -9.71 -1.85 -8.12
C VAL A 208 -10.80 -0.95 -7.54
N CYS A 209 -12.07 -1.37 -7.56
CA CYS A 209 -13.17 -0.59 -6.96
C CYS A 209 -12.95 -0.31 -5.46
N GLN A 210 -12.52 -1.34 -4.71
CA GLN A 210 -12.15 -1.21 -3.30
C GLN A 210 -10.92 -0.30 -3.09
N THR A 211 -9.91 -0.39 -3.95
CA THR A 211 -8.74 0.49 -3.90
C THR A 211 -9.13 1.95 -4.14
N MET A 212 -10.01 2.20 -5.13
CA MET A 212 -10.56 3.54 -5.39
C MET A 212 -11.36 4.06 -4.19
N CYS A 213 -12.20 3.23 -3.56
CA CYS A 213 -12.89 3.64 -2.32
C CYS A 213 -11.90 3.94 -1.18
N THR A 214 -10.89 3.09 -0.99
CA THR A 214 -9.88 3.22 0.07
C THR A 214 -9.13 4.55 0.01
N TYR A 215 -8.85 5.06 -1.18
CA TYR A 215 -8.10 6.31 -1.38
C TYR A 215 -8.96 7.54 -1.72
N PHE A 216 -10.27 7.37 -1.92
CA PHE A 216 -11.18 8.50 -2.15
C PHE A 216 -11.71 9.02 -0.81
N PRO A 217 -11.36 10.25 -0.35
CA PRO A 217 -11.53 10.65 1.06
C PRO A 217 -12.95 10.50 1.63
N LYS A 218 -13.99 10.76 0.82
CA LYS A 218 -15.40 10.67 1.23
C LYS A 218 -16.04 9.29 0.98
N CYS A 219 -15.30 8.28 0.50
CA CYS A 219 -15.83 6.93 0.33
C CYS A 219 -15.64 6.12 1.62
N LEU A 220 -16.73 5.52 2.10
CA LEU A 220 -16.71 4.59 3.24
C LEU A 220 -16.93 3.16 2.75
N PHE A 221 -17.79 3.00 1.74
CA PHE A 221 -18.17 1.73 1.15
C PHE A 221 -18.56 1.91 -0.32
N PHE A 222 -18.64 0.80 -1.06
CA PHE A 222 -18.86 0.83 -2.51
C PHE A 222 -19.83 -0.26 -2.97
N THR A 223 -20.34 -0.10 -4.19
CA THR A 223 -21.02 -1.15 -4.95
C THR A 223 -20.43 -1.22 -6.36
N PHE A 224 -20.01 -2.40 -6.77
CA PHE A 224 -19.46 -2.70 -8.09
C PHE A 224 -20.47 -3.51 -8.90
N PHE A 225 -20.87 -3.01 -10.07
CA PHE A 225 -21.68 -3.77 -11.02
C PHE A 225 -20.77 -4.56 -11.96
N THR A 226 -20.86 -5.88 -11.91
CA THR A 226 -19.96 -6.77 -12.66
C THR A 226 -20.22 -6.72 -14.17
N ARG A 227 -19.33 -7.33 -14.97
CA ARG A 227 -19.51 -7.46 -16.43
C ARG A 227 -20.80 -8.20 -16.84
N LYS A 228 -21.41 -8.97 -15.93
CA LYS A 228 -22.67 -9.70 -16.15
C LYS A 228 -23.92 -8.86 -15.87
N TRP A 229 -23.76 -7.62 -15.38
CA TRP A 229 -24.86 -6.74 -15.03
C TRP A 229 -25.82 -6.52 -16.20
N GLN A 230 -27.12 -6.46 -15.88
CA GLN A 230 -28.20 -6.42 -16.88
C GLN A 230 -28.16 -5.13 -17.72
N ILE A 231 -27.88 -3.98 -17.08
CA ILE A 231 -27.80 -2.68 -17.74
C ILE A 231 -26.40 -2.49 -18.33
N GLU A 232 -26.26 -2.57 -19.66
CA GLU A 232 -24.96 -2.54 -20.33
C GLU A 232 -24.12 -1.30 -19.99
N SER A 233 -24.73 -0.12 -19.93
CA SER A 233 -24.06 1.14 -19.60
C SER A 233 -23.51 1.23 -18.17
N GLN A 234 -23.93 0.31 -17.29
CA GLN A 234 -23.49 0.23 -15.89
C GLN A 234 -22.52 -0.95 -15.65
N ARG A 235 -22.22 -1.78 -16.66
CA ARG A 235 -21.22 -2.85 -16.50
C ARG A 235 -19.86 -2.25 -16.15
N ASN A 236 -19.16 -2.88 -15.20
CA ASN A 236 -17.89 -2.41 -14.65
C ASN A 236 -17.96 -1.07 -13.89
N LEU A 237 -19.15 -0.54 -13.61
CA LEU A 237 -19.31 0.69 -12.84
C LEU A 237 -19.12 0.41 -11.34
N CYS A 238 -18.17 1.11 -10.75
CA CYS A 238 -17.90 1.21 -9.33
C CYS A 238 -18.56 2.48 -8.78
N LEU A 239 -19.59 2.33 -7.94
CA LEU A 239 -20.23 3.41 -7.21
C LEU A 239 -19.56 3.57 -5.84
N LEU A 240 -18.95 4.73 -5.59
CA LEU A 240 -18.39 5.08 -4.28
C LEU A 240 -19.45 5.76 -3.43
N LYS A 241 -19.61 5.32 -2.17
CA LYS A 241 -20.74 5.67 -1.31
C LYS A 241 -20.32 6.08 0.10
N THR A 242 -21.21 6.83 0.74
CA THR A 242 -21.14 7.24 2.15
C THR A 242 -22.56 7.25 2.73
N SER A 243 -22.68 7.37 4.05
CA SER A 243 -23.93 7.68 4.74
C SER A 243 -23.68 8.72 5.85
N THR A 244 -24.74 9.18 6.50
CA THR A 244 -24.65 10.06 7.68
C THR A 244 -24.20 9.30 8.94
N SER A 245 -24.63 8.04 9.07
CA SER A 245 -24.25 7.08 10.12
C SER A 245 -22.83 6.53 9.97
N GLY A 246 -22.26 6.58 8.76
CA GLY A 246 -20.96 6.01 8.43
C GLY A 246 -20.97 4.51 8.07
N ILE A 247 -22.15 3.87 8.05
CA ILE A 247 -22.38 2.48 7.61
C ILE A 247 -23.49 2.42 6.55
N PRO A 248 -23.57 1.38 5.71
CA PRO A 248 -24.70 1.16 4.80
C PRO A 248 -26.03 1.19 5.56
N GLU A 249 -27.05 1.82 4.97
CA GLU A 249 -28.38 1.94 5.60
C GLU A 249 -29.17 0.62 5.47
N GLU A 250 -29.04 -0.06 4.33
CA GLU A 250 -29.66 -1.35 4.00
C GLU A 250 -28.74 -2.19 3.09
N LEU A 251 -28.91 -3.51 3.14
CA LEU A 251 -28.32 -4.48 2.21
C LEU A 251 -29.43 -5.04 1.32
N ILE A 252 -29.32 -4.81 0.01
CA ILE A 252 -30.32 -5.20 -0.98
C ILE A 252 -29.77 -6.34 -1.84
N SER A 253 -30.43 -7.50 -1.79
CA SER A 253 -30.09 -8.66 -2.61
C SER A 253 -30.34 -8.37 -4.09
N GLN A 254 -29.31 -8.49 -4.92
CA GLN A 254 -29.34 -8.06 -6.32
C GLN A 254 -28.20 -8.72 -7.11
N GLU A 255 -28.54 -9.68 -7.97
CA GLU A 255 -27.56 -10.48 -8.72
C GLU A 255 -26.60 -9.63 -9.57
N ASN A 256 -25.35 -10.07 -9.65
CA ASN A 256 -24.27 -9.48 -10.45
C ASN A 256 -23.80 -8.09 -9.97
N ALA A 257 -24.23 -7.65 -8.78
CA ALA A 257 -23.63 -6.55 -8.01
C ALA A 257 -22.79 -7.11 -6.85
N VAL A 258 -21.71 -6.42 -6.48
CA VAL A 258 -20.86 -6.79 -5.35
C VAL A 258 -20.55 -5.56 -4.52
N SER A 259 -20.80 -5.58 -3.21
CA SER A 259 -20.53 -4.45 -2.32
C SER A 259 -19.42 -4.76 -1.30
N GLY A 260 -18.83 -3.72 -0.73
CA GLY A 260 -17.73 -3.84 0.23
C GLY A 260 -17.28 -2.49 0.78
N PHE A 261 -16.23 -2.50 1.60
CA PHE A 261 -15.77 -1.32 2.35
C PHE A 261 -14.41 -0.80 1.88
N GLY A 262 -14.16 0.49 2.09
CA GLY A 262 -12.85 1.11 1.95
C GLY A 262 -11.92 0.69 3.10
N LEU A 263 -10.66 0.38 2.79
CA LEU A 263 -9.73 -0.25 3.73
C LEU A 263 -8.76 0.73 4.41
N LEU A 264 -9.06 2.04 4.42
CA LEU A 264 -8.16 3.06 4.95
C LEU A 264 -8.01 2.98 6.48
N ASN A 265 -9.03 2.47 7.18
CA ASN A 265 -9.01 2.24 8.63
C ASN A 265 -8.16 1.03 9.03
N CYS A 266 -7.67 0.24 8.07
CA CYS A 266 -6.96 -1.00 8.35
C CYS A 266 -5.49 -0.75 8.69
N ARG A 267 -4.96 -1.49 9.67
CA ARG A 267 -3.54 -1.47 10.07
C ARG A 267 -2.59 -2.10 9.04
N LYS A 268 -3.12 -2.54 7.90
CA LYS A 268 -2.39 -3.16 6.80
C LYS A 268 -2.29 -2.21 5.61
N SER A 269 -1.08 -2.00 5.12
CA SER A 269 -0.84 -1.21 3.91
C SER A 269 -1.46 -1.87 2.66
N PHE A 270 -2.56 -1.31 2.16
CA PHE A 270 -3.09 -1.63 0.82
C PHE A 270 -2.56 -0.58 -0.16
N PRO A 271 -1.60 -0.88 -1.05
CA PRO A 271 -0.99 0.14 -1.90
C PRO A 271 -1.99 0.67 -2.94
N ALA A 272 -1.87 1.96 -3.31
CA ALA A 272 -2.62 2.62 -4.40
C ALA A 272 -2.17 2.17 -5.80
N CYS A 273 -1.92 0.87 -5.97
CA CYS A 273 -1.19 0.26 -7.09
C CYS A 273 -1.99 -0.92 -7.62
N ASN A 274 -2.19 -0.97 -8.94
CA ASN A 274 -2.71 -2.16 -9.62
C ASN A 274 -1.72 -2.64 -10.68
N SER A 275 -0.99 -3.71 -10.35
CA SER A 275 -0.06 -4.36 -11.28
C SER A 275 -0.69 -5.47 -12.14
N ARG A 276 -2.01 -5.71 -12.03
CA ARG A 276 -2.71 -6.72 -12.82
C ARG A 276 -2.99 -6.20 -14.24
N THR A 277 -3.05 -7.14 -15.18
CA THR A 277 -3.44 -6.89 -16.56
C THR A 277 -4.65 -7.72 -16.94
N TYR A 278 -5.58 -7.11 -17.65
CA TYR A 278 -6.94 -7.61 -17.88
C TYR A 278 -7.10 -8.02 -19.33
N MET A 279 -7.19 -9.33 -19.57
CA MET A 279 -7.41 -9.89 -20.89
C MET A 279 -8.85 -9.67 -21.35
N GLN A 280 -9.02 -9.46 -22.65
CA GLN A 280 -10.30 -9.20 -23.32
C GLN A 280 -11.01 -7.94 -22.83
N MET A 281 -10.26 -6.96 -22.34
CA MET A 281 -10.73 -5.65 -21.94
C MET A 281 -9.92 -4.57 -22.65
N ASP A 282 -10.60 -3.61 -23.25
CA ASP A 282 -10.04 -2.35 -23.76
C ASP A 282 -10.49 -1.20 -22.84
N PHE A 283 -9.51 -0.45 -22.31
CA PHE A 283 -9.73 0.69 -21.44
C PHE A 283 -9.77 1.98 -22.27
N LEU A 284 -10.96 2.54 -22.45
CA LEU A 284 -11.13 3.80 -23.18
C LEU A 284 -10.75 5.00 -22.29
N GLY A 285 -10.19 6.02 -22.92
CA GLY A 285 -9.74 7.27 -22.31
C GLY A 285 -9.13 8.17 -23.39
N ASP A 286 -8.60 9.32 -22.96
CA ASP A 286 -7.89 10.24 -23.85
C ASP A 286 -6.55 9.61 -24.27
N GLU A 287 -6.27 9.61 -25.58
CA GLU A 287 -5.10 8.93 -26.14
C GLU A 287 -3.89 9.87 -26.16
N LEU A 288 -2.85 9.50 -25.40
CA LEU A 288 -1.58 10.24 -25.32
C LEU A 288 -0.69 9.95 -26.53
N THR A 289 -0.54 8.66 -26.85
CA THR A 289 0.19 8.18 -28.03
C THR A 289 -0.06 6.69 -28.25
N VAL A 290 0.12 6.24 -29.48
CA VAL A 290 0.26 4.82 -29.81
C VAL A 290 1.74 4.51 -29.98
N THR A 291 2.19 3.35 -29.48
CA THR A 291 3.56 2.86 -29.59
C THR A 291 3.56 1.37 -29.97
N TYR A 292 4.70 0.80 -30.33
CA TYR A 292 4.81 -0.65 -30.62
C TYR A 292 5.62 -1.36 -29.53
N ALA A 293 4.98 -2.29 -28.82
CA ALA A 293 5.57 -3.03 -27.71
C ALA A 293 5.61 -4.55 -27.98
N LYS A 294 6.63 -5.24 -27.45
CA LYS A 294 6.72 -6.70 -27.53
C LYS A 294 5.97 -7.34 -26.36
N GLY A 295 4.63 -7.33 -26.43
CA GLY A 295 3.74 -7.88 -25.42
C GLY A 295 3.27 -6.88 -24.36
N HIS A 296 2.13 -7.19 -23.73
CA HIS A 296 1.42 -6.29 -22.81
C HIS A 296 2.23 -5.83 -21.58
N ARG A 297 3.21 -6.61 -21.10
CA ARG A 297 4.10 -6.19 -19.99
C ARG A 297 5.09 -5.10 -20.42
N ALA A 298 5.60 -5.16 -21.65
CA ALA A 298 6.41 -4.09 -22.19
C ALA A 298 5.56 -2.83 -22.39
N CYS A 299 4.32 -2.98 -22.85
CA CYS A 299 3.36 -1.86 -22.94
C CYS A 299 3.08 -1.22 -21.56
N GLN A 300 2.89 -2.02 -20.52
CA GLN A 300 2.76 -1.54 -19.13
C GLN A 300 3.98 -0.76 -18.65
N GLN A 301 5.20 -1.21 -19.01
CA GLN A 301 6.43 -0.49 -18.67
C GLN A 301 6.51 0.86 -19.41
N VAL A 302 6.17 0.91 -20.71
CA VAL A 302 6.13 2.18 -21.46
C VAL A 302 5.11 3.16 -20.85
N CYS A 303 3.93 2.68 -20.42
CA CYS A 303 2.96 3.50 -19.66
C CYS A 303 3.43 3.88 -18.25
N THR A 304 4.38 3.15 -17.68
CA THR A 304 4.98 3.47 -16.37
C THR A 304 6.06 4.54 -16.51
N ASP A 305 6.84 4.49 -17.59
CA ASP A 305 7.93 5.43 -17.87
C ASP A 305 7.44 6.77 -18.43
N MET A 306 6.24 6.81 -19.04
CA MET A 306 5.55 8.04 -19.44
C MET A 306 4.67 8.56 -18.30
N ILE A 307 5.08 9.65 -17.63
CA ILE A 307 4.46 10.05 -16.35
C ILE A 307 2.95 10.36 -16.44
N ARG A 308 2.50 10.86 -17.59
CA ARG A 308 1.09 11.22 -17.82
C ARG A 308 0.20 10.00 -18.11
N CYS A 309 0.78 8.87 -18.55
CA CYS A 309 0.02 7.66 -18.80
C CYS A 309 -0.51 7.09 -17.48
N GLN A 310 -1.81 6.82 -17.45
CA GLN A 310 -2.52 6.32 -16.28
C GLN A 310 -2.86 4.84 -16.47
N PHE A 311 -3.24 4.48 -17.70
CA PHE A 311 -3.59 3.14 -18.11
C PHE A 311 -3.30 2.94 -19.60
N PHE A 312 -3.27 1.68 -20.04
CA PHE A 312 -2.94 1.31 -21.42
C PHE A 312 -3.86 0.22 -21.94
N SER A 313 -3.96 0.13 -23.26
CA SER A 313 -4.54 -1.00 -24.00
C SER A 313 -3.51 -1.55 -24.99
N TYR A 314 -3.22 -2.84 -24.91
CA TYR A 314 -2.34 -3.57 -25.83
C TYR A 314 -3.16 -4.48 -26.74
N PHE A 315 -3.02 -4.32 -28.06
CA PHE A 315 -3.78 -5.09 -29.05
C PHE A 315 -2.95 -6.25 -29.62
N LEU A 316 -3.62 -7.39 -29.80
CA LEU A 316 -3.05 -8.70 -30.20
C LEU A 316 -3.52 -9.15 -31.59
N LEU A 317 -4.38 -8.37 -32.25
CA LEU A 317 -4.87 -8.68 -33.58
C LEU A 317 -3.73 -8.56 -34.60
N ARG A 318 -3.72 -9.43 -35.62
CA ARG A 318 -2.63 -9.48 -36.61
C ARG A 318 -2.38 -8.14 -37.29
N ASP A 319 -3.44 -7.40 -37.58
CA ASP A 319 -3.38 -6.11 -38.27
C ASP A 319 -2.78 -5.00 -37.38
N SER A 320 -2.82 -5.18 -36.06
CA SER A 320 -2.20 -4.31 -35.04
C SER A 320 -0.74 -4.68 -34.70
N CYS A 321 -0.14 -5.65 -35.41
CA CYS A 321 1.21 -6.15 -35.14
C CYS A 321 2.13 -5.96 -36.35
N ASN A 322 3.34 -5.45 -36.12
CA ASN A 322 4.36 -5.32 -37.16
C ASN A 322 5.11 -6.64 -37.41
N GLU A 323 5.92 -6.68 -38.48
CA GLU A 323 6.69 -7.88 -38.88
C GLU A 323 7.71 -8.34 -37.82
N GLU A 324 8.13 -7.48 -36.90
CA GLU A 324 9.01 -7.81 -35.77
C GLU A 324 8.28 -8.48 -34.58
N GLY A 325 6.96 -8.64 -34.67
CA GLY A 325 6.11 -9.16 -33.60
C GLY A 325 5.92 -8.18 -32.43
N LYS A 326 6.06 -6.87 -32.67
CA LYS A 326 5.62 -5.81 -31.75
C LYS A 326 4.21 -5.38 -32.16
N CYS A 327 3.32 -5.18 -31.20
CA CYS A 327 1.95 -4.76 -31.49
C CYS A 327 1.59 -3.44 -30.80
N GLU A 328 0.49 -2.84 -31.25
CA GLU A 328 -0.01 -1.55 -30.81
C GLU A 328 -0.25 -1.51 -29.30
N CYS A 329 0.33 -0.48 -28.69
CA CYS A 329 0.30 -0.15 -27.28
C CYS A 329 -0.21 1.28 -27.16
N HIS A 330 -1.51 1.42 -26.86
CA HIS A 330 -2.18 2.69 -26.69
C HIS A 330 -1.99 3.17 -25.26
N LEU A 331 -1.31 4.30 -25.09
CA LEU A 331 -1.08 4.95 -23.80
C LEU A 331 -2.19 5.97 -23.58
N ARG A 332 -2.90 5.87 -22.45
CA ARG A 332 -4.13 6.65 -22.21
C ARG A 332 -4.18 7.26 -20.81
N MET A 333 -5.02 8.28 -20.70
CA MET A 333 -5.35 8.94 -19.44
C MET A 333 -6.84 9.32 -19.38
N SER A 334 -7.26 9.82 -18.23
CA SER A 334 -8.51 10.55 -18.03
C SER A 334 -8.32 11.58 -16.91
N LEU A 335 -9.33 12.43 -16.72
CA LEU A 335 -9.34 13.41 -15.62
C LEU A 335 -9.28 12.77 -14.22
N ASN A 336 -9.73 11.51 -14.07
CA ASN A 336 -9.95 10.89 -12.77
C ASN A 336 -9.06 9.66 -12.47
N GLY A 337 -8.13 9.28 -13.35
CA GLY A 337 -7.23 8.14 -13.15
C GLY A 337 -7.79 6.78 -13.61
N SER A 338 -9.05 6.74 -14.04
CA SER A 338 -9.78 5.51 -14.40
C SER A 338 -10.30 5.57 -15.84
N PRO A 339 -10.51 4.43 -16.53
CA PRO A 339 -11.11 4.41 -17.85
C PRO A 339 -12.48 5.13 -17.88
N VAL A 340 -12.78 5.82 -18.99
CA VAL A 340 -14.10 6.44 -19.20
C VAL A 340 -15.17 5.41 -19.59
N LYS A 341 -14.74 4.25 -20.10
CA LYS A 341 -15.53 3.06 -20.37
C LYS A 341 -14.59 1.85 -20.48
N ILE A 342 -15.07 0.67 -20.12
CA ILE A 342 -14.37 -0.60 -20.37
C ILE A 342 -15.17 -1.39 -21.41
N VAL A 343 -14.54 -1.71 -22.54
CA VAL A 343 -15.15 -2.51 -23.62
C VAL A 343 -14.61 -3.93 -23.53
N HIS A 344 -15.49 -4.93 -23.62
CA HIS A 344 -15.12 -6.34 -23.60
C HIS A 344 -15.06 -6.89 -25.02
N GLY A 345 -13.96 -7.54 -25.39
CA GLY A 345 -13.78 -8.09 -26.73
C GLY A 345 -12.49 -8.90 -26.87
N PRO A 346 -12.40 -9.85 -27.81
CA PRO A 346 -11.17 -10.57 -28.07
C PRO A 346 -10.08 -9.63 -28.62
N GLY A 347 -8.82 -9.94 -28.31
CA GLY A 347 -7.68 -9.25 -28.93
C GLY A 347 -7.13 -8.04 -28.18
N SER A 348 -7.66 -7.65 -27.01
CA SER A 348 -7.09 -6.60 -26.16
C SER A 348 -6.60 -7.13 -24.81
N ILE A 349 -5.54 -6.51 -24.26
CA ILE A 349 -5.10 -6.63 -22.87
C ILE A 349 -4.86 -5.23 -22.32
N SER A 350 -5.61 -4.82 -21.29
CA SER A 350 -5.43 -3.52 -20.64
C SER A 350 -4.78 -3.62 -19.27
N GLY A 351 -4.28 -2.50 -18.74
CA GLY A 351 -3.75 -2.42 -17.39
C GLY A 351 -3.47 -0.98 -16.96
N TYR A 352 -3.03 -0.80 -15.71
CA TYR A 352 -2.67 0.50 -15.17
C TYR A 352 -1.16 0.73 -15.20
N SER A 353 -0.76 2.01 -15.21
CA SER A 353 0.61 2.46 -14.99
C SER A 353 1.08 2.06 -13.59
N LEU A 354 2.33 1.60 -13.47
CA LEU A 354 2.93 1.23 -12.19
C LEU A 354 3.53 2.42 -11.44
N ARG A 355 3.32 3.66 -11.89
CA ARG A 355 3.89 4.89 -11.30
C ARG A 355 3.51 5.11 -9.81
N LEU A 356 2.34 4.61 -9.38
CA LEU A 356 1.91 4.67 -7.97
C LEU A 356 2.29 3.41 -7.17
N CYS A 357 2.96 2.45 -7.80
CA CYS A 357 3.53 1.29 -7.13
C CYS A 357 4.92 1.65 -6.60
N LYS A 358 5.21 1.31 -5.34
CA LYS A 358 6.60 1.23 -4.90
C LYS A 358 7.34 0.28 -5.85
N LYS A 359 8.47 0.70 -6.42
CA LYS A 359 9.25 -0.14 -7.34
C LYS A 359 9.78 -1.38 -6.60
N LYS A 360 9.01 -2.47 -6.64
CA LYS A 360 9.56 -3.81 -6.50
C LYS A 360 10.39 -4.07 -7.75
N HIS A 361 11.60 -4.60 -7.59
CA HIS A 361 12.26 -5.25 -8.71
C HIS A 361 11.41 -6.50 -9.11
N SER A 362 11.61 -6.95 -10.35
CA SER A 362 10.63 -7.66 -11.20
C SER A 362 9.65 -8.67 -10.54
N ALA A 363 8.36 -8.56 -10.88
CA ALA A 363 7.31 -9.47 -10.41
C ALA A 363 7.45 -10.93 -10.89
N SER A 364 7.48 -11.88 -9.93
CA SER A 364 7.43 -13.33 -10.16
C SER A 364 5.99 -13.87 -10.29
N THR A 365 5.81 -14.97 -11.02
CA THR A 365 4.50 -15.60 -11.31
C THR A 365 4.25 -16.86 -10.48
N ILE A 366 3.11 -16.94 -9.78
CA ILE A 366 2.73 -18.05 -8.89
C ILE A 366 1.85 -19.11 -9.58
N ARG A 367 2.11 -20.40 -9.35
CA ARG A 367 1.17 -21.55 -9.54
C ARG A 367 1.42 -22.68 -8.52
N ILE A 368 0.47 -23.61 -8.44
CA ILE A 368 0.14 -24.54 -7.33
C ILE A 368 0.09 -26.00 -7.88
N VAL A 369 0.51 -27.11 -7.24
CA VAL A 369 1.11 -27.40 -5.90
C VAL A 369 1.77 -28.80 -5.92
N GLY A 370 2.56 -29.19 -4.88
CA GLY A 370 2.84 -30.63 -4.63
C GLY A 370 4.03 -31.02 -3.74
N GLY A 371 4.81 -30.07 -3.22
CA GLY A 371 6.10 -30.39 -2.56
C GLY A 371 7.26 -30.29 -3.56
N THR A 372 7.53 -29.08 -4.04
CA THR A 372 8.43 -28.81 -5.17
C THR A 372 9.71 -28.11 -4.74
N ASP A 373 10.71 -28.14 -5.62
CA ASP A 373 11.88 -27.27 -5.50
C ASP A 373 11.43 -25.81 -5.68
N SER A 374 12.00 -24.89 -4.89
CA SER A 374 11.74 -23.45 -5.04
C SER A 374 12.57 -22.81 -6.14
N SER A 375 12.14 -21.61 -6.55
CA SER A 375 12.89 -20.72 -7.46
C SER A 375 13.67 -19.64 -6.67
N PRO A 376 14.73 -19.03 -7.25
CA PRO A 376 15.39 -17.88 -6.64
C PRO A 376 14.40 -16.74 -6.43
N GLY A 377 14.45 -16.08 -5.26
CA GLY A 377 13.57 -14.95 -4.93
C GLY A 377 12.10 -15.30 -4.65
N GLU A 378 11.71 -16.58 -4.67
CA GLU A 378 10.33 -17.00 -4.39
C GLU A 378 9.96 -16.83 -2.90
N TRP A 379 10.94 -17.00 -2.02
CA TRP A 379 10.79 -16.91 -0.56
C TRP A 379 11.87 -16.00 0.05
N PRO A 380 11.86 -14.69 -0.28
CA PRO A 380 13.00 -13.80 -0.03
C PRO A 380 13.24 -13.47 1.45
N TRP A 381 12.30 -13.77 2.35
CA TRP A 381 12.51 -13.68 3.79
C TRP A 381 13.25 -14.87 4.39
N LEU A 382 13.40 -15.99 3.67
CA LEU A 382 14.02 -17.19 4.20
C LEU A 382 15.54 -17.01 4.33
N VAL A 383 16.06 -17.20 5.54
CA VAL A 383 17.50 -17.21 5.80
C VAL A 383 17.99 -18.57 6.30
N SER A 384 19.23 -18.91 5.92
CA SER A 384 19.95 -20.08 6.39
C SER A 384 20.84 -19.70 7.58
N LEU A 385 20.52 -20.24 8.76
CA LEU A 385 21.26 -19.99 10.00
C LEU A 385 22.38 -21.03 10.16
N HIS A 386 23.64 -20.57 10.14
CA HIS A 386 24.83 -21.43 10.17
C HIS A 386 25.56 -21.32 11.52
N ALA A 387 25.85 -22.49 12.09
CA ALA A 387 26.61 -22.61 13.32
C ALA A 387 28.10 -22.87 13.06
N LYS A 388 28.96 -22.32 13.91
CA LYS A 388 30.41 -22.57 13.88
C LYS A 388 30.76 -23.74 14.79
N LEU A 389 30.66 -24.94 14.24
CA LEU A 389 31.22 -26.17 14.81
C LEU A 389 32.56 -26.49 14.12
N SER A 390 33.03 -27.73 14.18
CA SER A 390 34.25 -28.19 13.50
C SER A 390 34.22 -28.05 11.97
N ARG A 391 33.03 -27.89 11.37
CA ARG A 391 32.80 -27.40 10.00
C ARG A 391 31.57 -26.51 9.97
N GLN A 392 31.55 -25.52 9.07
CA GLN A 392 30.37 -24.71 8.80
C GLN A 392 29.22 -25.61 8.32
N ARG A 393 28.04 -25.50 8.93
CA ARG A 393 26.84 -26.23 8.51
C ARG A 393 25.58 -25.42 8.80
N HIS A 394 24.59 -25.55 7.92
CA HIS A 394 23.20 -25.21 8.22
C HIS A 394 22.74 -25.90 9.51
N LEU A 395 22.05 -25.13 10.36
CA LEU A 395 21.44 -25.60 11.60
C LEU A 395 19.92 -25.42 11.57
N CYS A 396 19.45 -24.22 11.23
CA CYS A 396 18.04 -23.84 11.23
C CYS A 396 17.71 -22.85 10.10
N GLY A 397 16.40 -22.70 9.82
CA GLY A 397 15.88 -21.55 9.08
C GLY A 397 15.56 -20.36 10.01
N GLY A 398 15.42 -19.19 9.41
CA GLY A 398 14.85 -18.00 10.04
C GLY A 398 14.10 -17.16 9.02
N SER A 399 13.42 -16.11 9.49
CA SER A 399 12.68 -15.15 8.66
C SER A 399 13.20 -13.74 8.88
N ILE A 400 13.54 -13.02 7.81
CA ILE A 400 13.78 -11.58 7.85
C ILE A 400 12.47 -10.89 8.24
N ILE A 401 12.47 -10.05 9.27
CA ILE A 401 11.28 -9.27 9.67
C ILE A 401 11.52 -7.75 9.58
N SER A 402 12.78 -7.32 9.47
CA SER A 402 13.19 -5.96 9.09
C SER A 402 14.67 -5.96 8.66
N SER A 403 15.22 -4.80 8.31
CA SER A 403 16.61 -4.69 7.81
C SER A 403 17.68 -5.14 8.82
N GLN A 404 17.41 -5.12 10.13
CA GLN A 404 18.37 -5.57 11.16
C GLN A 404 17.88 -6.74 12.01
N TRP A 405 16.70 -7.31 11.75
CA TRP A 405 16.10 -8.33 12.62
C TRP A 405 15.67 -9.58 11.87
N ILE A 406 16.16 -10.72 12.37
CA ILE A 406 15.72 -12.06 11.97
C ILE A 406 14.93 -12.69 13.12
N LEU A 407 13.79 -13.31 12.79
CA LEU A 407 12.99 -14.11 13.69
C LEU A 407 13.29 -15.61 13.50
N THR A 408 13.46 -16.36 14.59
CA THR A 408 13.68 -17.82 14.55
C THR A 408 13.20 -18.49 15.85
N ALA A 409 13.40 -19.80 15.98
CA ALA A 409 13.07 -20.58 17.17
C ALA A 409 14.19 -20.50 18.22
N ALA A 410 13.82 -20.47 19.51
CA ALA A 410 14.77 -20.42 20.61
C ALA A 410 15.66 -21.68 20.69
N HIS A 411 15.11 -22.86 20.37
CA HIS A 411 15.84 -24.12 20.40
C HIS A 411 17.00 -24.22 19.37
N CYS A 412 17.10 -23.28 18.43
CA CYS A 412 18.21 -23.21 17.47
C CYS A 412 19.50 -22.63 18.06
N ASN A 413 19.45 -22.03 19.26
CA ASN A 413 20.59 -21.34 19.87
C ASN A 413 21.42 -22.28 20.77
N PRO A 414 22.58 -22.77 20.29
CA PRO A 414 23.82 -22.15 20.75
C PRO A 414 24.90 -22.08 19.66
N ASN A 415 25.46 -20.89 19.42
CA ASN A 415 26.55 -20.61 18.48
C ASN A 415 26.17 -20.52 16.98
N ILE A 416 25.11 -19.78 16.64
CA ILE A 416 24.86 -19.29 15.27
C ILE A 416 25.70 -18.01 15.06
N TRP A 417 26.48 -17.98 13.98
CA TRP A 417 27.44 -16.88 13.70
C TRP A 417 27.28 -16.24 12.32
N ARG A 418 26.66 -16.96 11.38
CA ARG A 418 26.52 -16.53 9.98
C ARG A 418 25.09 -16.75 9.53
N ILE A 419 24.50 -15.69 9.00
CA ILE A 419 23.16 -15.70 8.41
C ILE A 419 23.31 -15.45 6.92
N TYR A 420 22.84 -16.39 6.11
CA TYR A 420 22.84 -16.28 4.66
C TYR A 420 21.41 -16.03 4.17
N ALA A 421 21.19 -14.93 3.45
CA ALA A 421 19.94 -14.61 2.76
C ALA A 421 20.10 -14.85 1.25
N GLY A 422 18.99 -14.97 0.52
CA GLY A 422 19.01 -15.13 -0.95
C GLY A 422 19.59 -16.44 -1.50
N ILE A 423 19.87 -17.43 -0.64
CA ILE A 423 20.40 -18.73 -1.05
C ILE A 423 19.27 -19.65 -1.49
N LEU A 424 19.40 -20.32 -2.64
CA LEU A 424 18.47 -21.38 -3.03
C LEU A 424 18.99 -22.76 -2.63
N ARG A 425 20.27 -23.07 -2.95
CA ARG A 425 20.89 -24.37 -2.65
C ARG A 425 22.01 -24.20 -1.64
N GLN A 426 22.04 -25.07 -0.64
CA GLN A 426 23.13 -25.14 0.35
C GLN A 426 24.53 -25.38 -0.28
N SER A 427 24.59 -25.86 -1.53
CA SER A 427 25.83 -26.00 -2.30
C SER A 427 26.33 -24.71 -2.96
N GLU A 428 25.55 -23.62 -2.94
CA GLU A 428 25.97 -22.30 -3.43
C GLU A 428 26.84 -21.57 -2.39
N ILE A 429 26.77 -21.97 -1.12
CA ILE A 429 27.55 -21.37 -0.03
C ILE A 429 28.98 -21.92 -0.03
N ASN A 430 29.93 -21.04 -0.36
CA ASN A 430 31.37 -21.25 -0.32
C ASN A 430 32.04 -20.29 0.71
N GLU A 431 33.36 -20.16 0.69
CA GLU A 431 34.10 -19.32 1.65
C GLU A 431 33.96 -17.81 1.37
N ASP A 432 33.77 -17.44 0.10
CA ASP A 432 33.59 -16.05 -0.36
C ASP A 432 32.14 -15.55 -0.30
N THR A 433 31.18 -16.43 0.04
CA THR A 433 29.76 -16.09 0.04
C THR A 433 29.44 -15.04 1.12
N PRO A 434 28.86 -13.89 0.77
CA PRO A 434 28.49 -12.87 1.74
C PRO A 434 27.53 -13.40 2.82
N PHE A 435 27.75 -12.98 4.07
CA PHE A 435 26.90 -13.35 5.20
C PHE A 435 26.74 -12.19 6.18
N PHE A 436 25.59 -12.16 6.86
CA PHE A 436 25.35 -11.23 7.96
C PHE A 436 25.86 -11.83 9.26
N LYS A 437 26.51 -10.99 10.07
CA LYS A 437 26.96 -11.31 11.43
C LYS A 437 25.83 -11.00 12.41
N VAL A 438 25.77 -11.78 13.48
CA VAL A 438 24.85 -11.56 14.60
C VAL A 438 25.55 -10.73 15.67
N GLU A 439 24.93 -9.62 16.07
CA GLU A 439 25.34 -8.78 17.20
C GLU A 439 24.76 -9.34 18.52
N GLU A 440 23.47 -9.66 18.52
CA GLU A 440 22.73 -10.07 19.71
C GLU A 440 21.71 -11.17 19.38
N ILE A 441 21.50 -12.11 20.31
CA ILE A 441 20.43 -13.11 20.26
C ILE A 441 19.54 -12.93 21.48
N ILE A 442 18.33 -12.42 21.27
CA ILE A 442 17.32 -12.22 22.31
C ILE A 442 16.40 -13.45 22.33
N VAL A 443 16.57 -14.31 23.32
CA VAL A 443 15.68 -15.45 23.58
C VAL A 443 14.56 -15.03 24.53
N HIS A 444 13.33 -15.49 24.30
CA HIS A 444 12.21 -15.21 25.19
C HIS A 444 12.49 -15.65 26.64
N SER A 445 12.36 -14.76 27.62
CA SER A 445 12.77 -14.97 29.01
C SER A 445 12.11 -16.17 29.71
N GLN A 446 10.90 -16.54 29.28
CA GLN A 446 10.15 -17.71 29.79
C GLN A 446 10.49 -19.04 29.08
N TYR A 447 11.34 -19.04 28.05
CA TYR A 447 11.74 -20.26 27.35
C TYR A 447 12.54 -21.21 28.25
N LYS A 448 12.17 -22.50 28.23
CA LYS A 448 12.89 -23.57 28.95
C LYS A 448 13.18 -24.77 28.05
N TYR A 449 12.14 -25.25 27.37
CA TYR A 449 12.23 -26.32 26.37
C TYR A 449 11.13 -26.13 25.32
N ALA A 450 11.38 -26.48 24.06
CA ALA A 450 10.44 -26.28 22.94
C ALA A 450 9.02 -26.81 23.16
N HIS A 451 8.84 -27.88 23.96
CA HIS A 451 7.54 -28.48 24.26
C HIS A 451 6.75 -27.77 25.38
N ILE A 452 7.34 -26.77 26.04
CA ILE A 452 6.70 -25.96 27.10
C ILE A 452 6.17 -24.63 26.51
N GLY A 453 6.50 -24.31 25.26
CA GLY A 453 6.14 -23.06 24.60
C GLY A 453 7.24 -22.00 24.66
N HIS A 454 6.90 -20.78 24.24
CA HIS A 454 7.83 -19.64 24.15
C HIS A 454 9.09 -19.90 23.31
N ASP A 455 9.02 -20.81 22.32
CA ASP A 455 10.14 -21.21 21.46
C ASP A 455 10.41 -20.17 20.36
N ILE A 456 10.78 -18.96 20.76
CA ILE A 456 10.96 -17.79 19.91
C ILE A 456 12.23 -17.01 20.31
N ALA A 457 13.00 -16.61 19.31
CA ALA A 457 14.18 -15.78 19.46
C ALA A 457 14.31 -14.77 18.32
N LEU A 458 14.83 -13.59 18.65
CA LEU A 458 15.23 -12.55 17.71
C LEU A 458 16.76 -12.53 17.58
N MET A 459 17.27 -12.34 16.37
CA MET A 459 18.69 -12.11 16.11
C MET A 459 18.87 -10.73 15.49
N LYS A 460 19.64 -9.89 16.16
CA LYS A 460 20.03 -8.56 15.69
C LYS A 460 21.25 -8.68 14.78
N LEU A 461 21.20 -8.11 13.58
CA LEU A 461 22.32 -8.06 12.65
C LEU A 461 23.26 -6.92 13.01
N THR A 462 24.58 -7.17 12.96
CA THR A 462 25.61 -6.13 13.22
C THR A 462 25.51 -4.95 12.26
N GLU A 463 25.14 -5.22 11.01
CA GLU A 463 24.95 -4.22 9.96
C GLU A 463 23.55 -4.39 9.33
N PRO A 464 22.88 -3.31 8.90
CA PRO A 464 21.60 -3.39 8.21
C PRO A 464 21.74 -4.10 6.85
N MET A 465 20.77 -4.96 6.57
CA MET A 465 20.62 -5.64 5.30
C MET A 465 20.01 -4.70 4.25
N ASN A 466 20.73 -4.53 3.13
CA ASN A 466 20.19 -3.91 1.93
C ASN A 466 19.19 -4.87 1.25
N PHE A 467 17.95 -4.45 1.08
CA PHE A 467 16.90 -5.28 0.47
C PHE A 467 17.10 -5.46 -1.03
N THR A 468 16.84 -6.68 -1.52
CA THR A 468 16.88 -7.06 -2.95
C THR A 468 15.81 -8.12 -3.24
N ASP A 469 15.56 -8.48 -4.51
CA ASP A 469 14.63 -9.56 -4.88
C ASP A 469 14.90 -10.92 -4.18
N LEU A 470 16.13 -11.13 -3.70
CA LEU A 470 16.53 -12.34 -3.01
C LEU A 470 16.48 -12.22 -1.48
N GLN A 471 16.34 -11.00 -0.93
CA GLN A 471 16.30 -10.75 0.51
C GLN A 471 15.37 -9.58 0.88
N LEU A 472 14.18 -9.92 1.40
CA LEU A 472 13.07 -9.01 1.77
C LEU A 472 12.42 -9.46 3.09
N PRO A 473 11.79 -8.57 3.88
CA PRO A 473 11.11 -8.96 5.11
C PRO A 473 9.74 -9.62 4.86
N ILE A 474 9.34 -10.54 5.75
CA ILE A 474 7.95 -10.99 5.89
C ILE A 474 7.23 -10.17 6.96
N CYS A 475 5.96 -9.89 6.73
CA CYS A 475 5.11 -9.20 7.69
C CYS A 475 4.83 -10.10 8.92
N LEU A 476 4.82 -9.53 10.12
CA LEU A 476 4.29 -10.21 11.31
C LEU A 476 2.74 -10.21 11.27
N PRO A 477 2.06 -11.28 11.74
CA PRO A 477 0.60 -11.27 11.87
C PRO A 477 0.15 -10.21 12.89
N SER A 478 -1.01 -9.60 12.67
CA SER A 478 -1.61 -8.67 13.62
C SER A 478 -2.04 -9.40 14.90
N LYS A 479 -2.05 -8.66 16.02
CA LYS A 479 -2.66 -9.15 17.27
C LYS A 479 -4.17 -9.34 17.14
N GLU A 480 -4.80 -8.72 16.15
CA GLU A 480 -6.24 -8.85 15.84
C GLU A 480 -6.56 -10.12 15.02
N ASP A 481 -5.56 -10.78 14.43
CA ASP A 481 -5.77 -11.92 13.51
C ASP A 481 -6.17 -13.23 14.22
N THR A 482 -6.53 -13.20 15.51
CA THR A 482 -6.76 -14.40 16.35
C THR A 482 -7.91 -15.29 15.87
N ASN A 483 -8.83 -14.74 15.06
CA ASN A 483 -9.97 -15.45 14.48
C ASN A 483 -9.84 -15.71 12.97
N ILE A 484 -8.71 -15.37 12.33
CA ILE A 484 -8.52 -15.56 10.89
C ILE A 484 -8.16 -17.02 10.58
N PHE A 485 -9.00 -17.67 9.77
CA PHE A 485 -8.72 -18.99 9.21
C PHE A 485 -7.78 -18.86 8.00
N TYR A 486 -6.48 -19.04 8.23
CA TYR A 486 -5.50 -19.09 7.15
C TYR A 486 -5.65 -20.37 6.31
N THR A 487 -6.18 -20.23 5.10
CA THR A 487 -6.43 -21.33 4.15
C THR A 487 -5.28 -21.59 3.18
N ASP A 488 -4.29 -20.69 3.11
CA ASP A 488 -3.11 -20.80 2.23
C ASP A 488 -1.78 -20.64 3.00
N CYS A 489 -1.37 -21.72 3.68
CA CYS A 489 -0.14 -21.75 4.46
C CYS A 489 0.97 -22.56 3.76
N TRP A 490 2.20 -22.08 3.88
CA TRP A 490 3.37 -22.68 3.24
C TRP A 490 4.49 -22.95 4.26
N VAL A 491 5.11 -24.11 4.14
CA VAL A 491 6.28 -24.50 4.94
C VAL A 491 7.48 -24.56 4.02
N ILE A 492 8.55 -23.86 4.40
CA ILE A 492 9.72 -23.64 3.55
C ILE A 492 11.03 -23.94 4.31
N GLY A 493 12.01 -24.48 3.60
CA GLY A 493 13.36 -24.68 4.12
C GLY A 493 14.12 -25.86 3.50
N TRP A 494 15.29 -26.17 4.06
CA TRP A 494 16.21 -27.22 3.58
C TRP A 494 16.03 -28.56 4.34
N GLY A 495 14.79 -28.82 4.80
CA GLY A 495 14.44 -29.98 5.64
C GLY A 495 14.38 -31.33 4.90
N TYR A 496 14.09 -32.40 5.64
CA TYR A 496 14.09 -33.77 5.10
C TYR A 496 12.81 -34.11 4.31
N ARG A 497 12.96 -34.68 3.12
CA ARG A 497 11.86 -35.29 2.34
C ARG A 497 11.32 -36.61 2.91
N LYS A 498 11.94 -37.17 3.97
CA LYS A 498 11.52 -38.40 4.67
C LYS A 498 11.94 -38.34 6.14
N GLU A 499 11.17 -38.97 7.02
CA GLU A 499 11.31 -38.96 8.49
C GLU A 499 12.69 -39.42 9.04
N LYS A 500 13.52 -40.06 8.22
CA LYS A 500 14.91 -40.46 8.52
C LYS A 500 15.88 -40.18 7.35
N GLY A 501 15.74 -39.03 6.68
CA GLY A 501 16.61 -38.63 5.58
C GLY A 501 18.04 -38.24 6.00
N ARG A 502 18.94 -38.08 5.02
CA ARG A 502 20.18 -37.28 5.15
C ARG A 502 19.99 -35.94 4.46
N LEU A 503 20.61 -34.88 4.98
CA LEU A 503 20.82 -33.62 4.27
C LEU A 503 21.61 -33.92 2.97
N ARG A 504 20.90 -33.94 1.84
CA ARG A 504 21.50 -33.92 0.50
C ARG A 504 21.65 -32.47 0.04
N ARG A 505 22.47 -32.27 -1.00
CA ARG A 505 22.72 -30.97 -1.67
C ARG A 505 21.46 -30.48 -2.42
N ALA A 506 20.38 -30.23 -1.69
CA ALA A 506 19.06 -29.92 -2.22
C ALA A 506 18.78 -28.41 -2.22
N PRO A 507 17.91 -27.92 -3.12
CA PRO A 507 17.34 -26.57 -3.04
C PRO A 507 16.39 -26.43 -1.84
N VAL A 508 15.97 -25.20 -1.55
CA VAL A 508 14.80 -24.91 -0.71
C VAL A 508 13.63 -25.74 -1.22
N LEU A 509 12.94 -26.39 -0.28
CA LEU A 509 11.71 -27.12 -0.52
C LEU A 509 10.54 -26.26 -0.05
N GLN A 510 9.44 -26.30 -0.81
CA GLN A 510 8.18 -25.66 -0.45
C GLN A 510 7.04 -26.68 -0.41
N ALA A 511 6.27 -26.68 0.67
CA ALA A 511 5.09 -27.53 0.83
C ALA A 511 3.90 -26.72 1.36
N ARG A 512 2.74 -26.86 0.72
CA ARG A 512 1.49 -26.26 1.17
C ARG A 512 0.85 -27.13 2.24
N GLY A 513 0.37 -26.52 3.32
CA GLY A 513 -0.30 -27.20 4.43
C GLY A 513 -1.58 -26.48 4.85
N GLY A 514 -2.54 -27.22 5.39
CA GLY A 514 -3.72 -26.65 6.05
C GLY A 514 -3.45 -26.40 7.53
N VAL A 515 -4.03 -25.35 8.09
CA VAL A 515 -4.03 -25.13 9.55
C VAL A 515 -5.00 -26.11 10.21
N VAL A 516 -4.52 -26.83 11.22
CA VAL A 516 -5.33 -27.75 12.03
C VAL A 516 -5.66 -27.08 13.36
N SER A 517 -6.92 -27.15 13.80
CA SER A 517 -7.35 -26.56 15.07
C SER A 517 -6.64 -27.20 16.27
N GLY A 518 -6.35 -26.39 17.31
CA GLY A 518 -5.60 -26.85 18.48
C GLY A 518 -6.21 -28.08 19.19
N GLY A 519 -7.54 -28.20 19.18
CA GLY A 519 -8.25 -29.37 19.72
C GLY A 519 -8.01 -30.66 18.93
N HIS A 520 -7.86 -30.60 17.61
CA HIS A 520 -7.49 -31.77 16.81
C HIS A 520 -5.99 -32.11 16.91
N HIS A 521 -5.13 -31.13 17.16
CA HIS A 521 -3.69 -31.37 17.30
C HIS A 521 -3.34 -32.22 18.53
N GLN A 522 -4.15 -32.17 19.61
CA GLN A 522 -3.93 -32.99 20.82
C GLN A 522 -4.21 -34.50 20.63
N LEU A 523 -4.98 -34.88 19.61
CA LEU A 523 -5.28 -36.28 19.26
C LEU A 523 -4.21 -36.92 18.34
N GLY A 524 -3.32 -36.11 17.76
CA GLY A 524 -2.22 -36.58 16.91
C GLY A 524 -1.02 -37.08 17.70
N ARG A 525 -0.42 -38.20 17.28
CA ARG A 525 0.82 -38.72 17.89
C ARG A 525 1.95 -37.68 17.80
N ARG A 526 2.76 -37.58 18.86
CA ARG A 526 3.89 -36.65 18.99
C ARG A 526 4.88 -36.77 17.82
N LEU A 527 4.85 -35.80 16.91
CA LEU A 527 5.88 -35.60 15.89
C LEU A 527 7.02 -34.73 16.45
N ARG A 528 8.23 -34.87 15.90
CA ARG A 528 9.40 -34.03 16.29
C ARG A 528 9.25 -32.59 15.76
N PRO A 529 9.92 -31.61 16.40
CA PRO A 529 9.91 -30.23 15.92
C PRO A 529 10.44 -30.11 14.48
N PRO A 530 9.83 -29.27 13.63
CA PRO A 530 10.27 -29.08 12.24
C PRO A 530 11.56 -28.26 12.16
N GLN A 531 12.47 -28.65 11.28
CA GLN A 531 13.65 -27.86 10.89
C GLN A 531 13.32 -26.87 9.76
N ALA A 532 12.15 -26.24 9.81
CA ALA A 532 11.59 -25.44 8.73
C ALA A 532 11.07 -24.10 9.25
N ALA A 533 11.06 -23.08 8.38
CA ALA A 533 10.37 -21.83 8.64
C ALA A 533 8.89 -21.99 8.22
N TRP A 534 7.99 -21.53 9.08
CA TRP A 534 6.57 -21.42 8.79
C TRP A 534 6.31 -20.08 8.11
N SER A 535 5.56 -20.08 7.01
CA SER A 535 5.28 -18.88 6.23
C SER A 535 3.80 -18.77 5.89
N LEU A 536 3.23 -17.60 6.17
CA LEU A 536 2.01 -17.14 5.50
C LEU A 536 2.43 -16.46 4.19
N HIS A 537 1.66 -16.61 3.12
CA HIS A 537 2.02 -16.05 1.81
C HIS A 537 1.58 -14.59 1.69
N GLN A 538 2.17 -13.73 2.53
CA GLN A 538 2.00 -12.28 2.50
C GLN A 538 3.37 -11.61 2.72
N GLY A 539 4.13 -11.48 1.63
CA GLY A 539 5.31 -10.64 1.62
C GLY A 539 4.91 -9.17 1.70
N CYS A 540 5.64 -8.42 2.52
CA CYS A 540 5.62 -6.96 2.52
C CYS A 540 6.33 -6.47 1.22
#